data_AF-A0A2M9PFK3-F1
#
_entry.id   AF-A0A2M9PFK3-F1
#
_cell.length_a   1.000
_cell.length_b   1.000
_cell.length_c   1.000
_cell.angle_alpha   90.00
_cell.angle_beta   90.00
_cell.angle_gamma   90.00
#
_symmetry.space_group_name_H-M   'P 1'
#
loop_
_entity.id
_entity.type
_entity.pdbx_description
1 polymer ?
#
loop_
_entity_poly.entity_id
_entity_poly.type
_entity_poly.pdbx_seq_one_letter_code
_entity_poly.pdbx_strand_id
1 'polypeptide(L)' 'ARVLYLPPYSPDFNPIEKAFAKLKALLRKAAERTVEGLWRAIGRLVDLITPAEARNYFESCRYDAD' A
#
# COMPACT_ATOMS: atom_id res chain seq x y z
N ALA A 1 0.66 -20.47 -9.01
CA ALA A 1 0.52 -19.00 -9.14
C ALA A 1 -0.04 -18.67 -10.51
N ARG A 2 -0.83 -17.60 -10.64
CA ARG A 2 -1.40 -17.11 -11.90
C ARG A 2 -1.04 -15.63 -12.06
N VAL A 3 -0.69 -15.23 -13.28
CA VAL A 3 -0.52 -13.81 -13.62
C VAL A 3 -1.89 -13.22 -13.98
N LEU A 4 -2.26 -12.10 -13.36
CA LEU A 4 -3.45 -11.34 -13.70
C LEU A 4 -3.08 -10.20 -14.65
N TYR A 5 -3.84 -10.06 -15.73
CA TYR A 5 -3.66 -8.96 -16.67
C TYR A 5 -4.19 -7.66 -16.06
N LEU A 6 -3.34 -6.63 -16.07
CA LEU A 6 -3.72 -5.26 -15.72
C LEU A 6 -3.65 -4.42 -17.00
N PRO A 7 -4.74 -3.77 -17.44
CA PRO A 7 -4.69 -2.87 -18.58
C PRO A 7 -3.68 -1.72 -18.35
N PRO A 8 -3.00 -1.24 -19.39
CA PRO A 8 -2.07 -0.11 -19.26
C PRO A 8 -2.71 1.10 -18.57
N TYR A 9 -1.92 1.82 -17.77
CA TYR A 9 -2.34 3.05 -17.08
C TYR A 9 -3.62 2.93 -16.24
N SER A 10 -3.87 1.75 -15.67
CA SER A 10 -5.06 1.50 -14.83
C SER A 10 -4.71 1.37 -13.33
N PRO A 11 -4.22 2.45 -12.68
CA PRO A 11 -3.85 2.41 -11.26
C PRO A 11 -5.05 2.11 -10.37
N ASP A 12 -6.27 2.41 -10.82
CA ASP A 12 -7.52 2.14 -10.09
C ASP A 12 -7.78 0.64 -9.87
N PHE A 13 -7.15 -0.22 -10.69
CA PHE A 13 -7.21 -1.67 -10.55
C PHE A 13 -5.95 -2.24 -9.88
N ASN A 14 -5.08 -1.42 -9.28
CA ASN A 14 -3.87 -1.90 -8.61
C ASN A 14 -3.95 -1.64 -7.09
N PRO A 15 -4.27 -2.65 -6.26
CA PRO A 15 -4.47 -2.48 -4.82
C PRO A 15 -3.26 -1.89 -4.08
N ILE A 16 -2.04 -2.13 -4.57
CA ILE A 16 -0.82 -1.62 -3.93
C ILE A 16 -0.75 -0.09 -3.95
N GLU A 17 -1.39 0.57 -4.93
CA GLU A 17 -1.41 2.03 -5.02
C GLU A 17 -2.09 2.66 -3.80
N LYS A 18 -3.13 2.02 -3.29
CA LYS A 18 -3.87 2.46 -2.08
C LYS A 18 -3.01 2.31 -0.83
N ALA A 19 -2.36 1.17 -0.67
CA ALA A 19 -1.40 0.93 0.41
C ALA A 19 -0.25 1.94 0.39
N PHE A 20 0.33 2.20 -0.79
CA PHE A 20 1.39 3.18 -0.93
C PHE A 20 0.92 4.63 -0.72
N ALA A 21 -0.30 4.98 -1.10
CA ALA A 21 -0.86 6.29 -0.81
C ALA A 21 -0.90 6.57 0.70
N LYS A 22 -1.41 5.61 1.50
CA LYS A 22 -1.41 5.68 2.97
C LYS A 22 0.01 5.75 3.53
N LEU A 23 0.89 4.83 3.11
CA LEU A 23 2.28 4.79 3.60
C LEU A 23 3.02 6.11 3.31
N LYS A 24 2.88 6.66 2.09
CA LYS A 24 3.46 7.96 1.73
C LYS A 24 2.92 9.10 2.59
N ALA A 25 1.62 9.11 2.90
CA ALA A 25 1.04 10.13 3.79
C ALA A 25 1.64 10.05 5.21
N LEU A 26 1.79 8.83 5.75
CA LEU A 26 2.38 8.62 7.07
C LEU A 26 3.87 8.96 7.11
N LEU A 27 4.64 8.60 6.07
CA LEU A 27 6.05 8.95 5.96
C LEU A 27 6.27 10.46 5.86
N ARG A 28 5.44 11.17 5.08
CA ARG A 28 5.47 12.64 5.00
C ARG A 28 5.20 13.27 6.37
N LYS A 29 4.29 12.69 7.16
CA LYS A 29 3.99 13.12 8.53
C LYS A 29 5.16 12.83 9.48
N ALA A 30 5.87 11.71 9.32
CA ALA A 30 7.02 11.35 10.14
C ALA A 30 8.25 12.23 9.88
N ALA A 31 8.39 12.77 8.66
CA ALA A 31 9.39 13.78 8.30
C ALA A 31 10.86 13.39 8.59
N GLU A 32 11.18 12.09 8.54
CA GLU A 32 12.54 11.56 8.72
C GLU A 32 13.51 12.16 7.67
N ARG A 33 14.74 12.50 8.12
CA ARG A 33 15.76 13.17 7.30
C ARG A 33 17.02 12.34 7.05
N THR A 34 17.02 11.09 7.51
CA THR A 34 18.11 10.13 7.29
C THR A 34 17.57 8.89 6.60
N VAL A 35 18.44 8.19 5.87
CA VAL A 35 18.08 6.93 5.20
C VAL A 35 17.73 5.87 6.24
N GLU A 36 18.52 5.78 7.32
CA GLU A 36 18.28 4.83 8.41
C GLU A 36 16.97 5.14 9.16
N GLY A 37 16.70 6.42 9.43
CA GLY A 37 15.44 6.87 10.03
C GLY A 37 14.24 6.52 9.15
N LEU A 38 14.36 6.77 7.84
CA LEU A 38 13.32 6.43 6.86
C LEU A 38 13.05 4.91 6.82
N TRP A 39 14.09 4.07 6.79
CA TRP A 39 13.94 2.61 6.83
C TRP A 39 13.23 2.12 8.09
N ARG A 40 13.62 2.63 9.25
CA ARG A 40 12.96 2.30 10.53
C ARG A 40 11.50 2.77 10.53
N ALA A 41 11.22 3.95 9.99
CA ALA A 41 9.86 4.48 9.90
C ALA A 41 8.99 3.63 8.96
N ILE A 42 9.52 3.22 7.79
CA ILE A 42 8.81 2.30 6.89
C ILE A 42 8.42 1.04 7.65
N GLY A 43 9.37 0.38 8.32
CA GLY A 43 9.12 -0.85 9.09
C GLY A 43 7.99 -0.71 10.11
N ARG A 44 7.97 0.37 10.90
CA ARG A 44 6.89 0.61 11.88
C ARG A 44 5.54 0.96 11.22
N LEU A 45 5.56 1.67 10.10
CA LEU A 45 4.35 2.20 9.48
C LEU A 45 3.64 1.16 8.61
N VAL A 46 4.36 0.19 8.04
CA VAL A 46 3.72 -0.91 7.29
C VAL A 46 2.85 -1.78 8.18
N ASP A 47 3.21 -1.94 9.46
CA ASP A 47 2.42 -2.67 10.46
C ASP A 47 1.06 -2.00 10.76
N LEU A 48 0.87 -0.74 10.37
CA LEU A 48 -0.41 -0.02 10.50
C LEU A 48 -1.40 -0.34 9.38
N ILE A 49 -1.00 -1.11 8.37
CA ILE A 49 -1.91 -1.63 7.35
C ILE A 49 -2.47 -2.95 7.89
N THR A 50 -3.71 -2.89 8.38
CA THR A 50 -4.34 -4.07 8.98
C THR A 50 -4.80 -5.06 7.90
N PRO A 51 -4.96 -6.36 8.24
CA PRO A 51 -5.53 -7.33 7.30
C PRO A 51 -6.91 -6.94 6.76
N ALA A 52 -7.77 -6.35 7.60
CA ALA A 52 -9.08 -5.87 7.18
C ALA A 52 -8.97 -4.73 6.16
N GLU A 53 -8.05 -3.80 6.38
CA GLU A 53 -7.82 -2.70 5.46
C GLU A 53 -7.19 -3.18 4.14
N ALA A 54 -6.29 -4.16 4.19
CA ALA A 54 -5.74 -4.79 3.00
C ALA A 54 -6.85 -5.43 2.15
N ARG A 55 -7.77 -6.19 2.76
CA ARG A 55 -8.95 -6.73 2.05
C ARG A 55 -9.76 -5.64 1.36
N ASN A 56 -10.05 -4.54 2.06
CA ASN A 56 -10.76 -3.41 1.46
C ASN A 56 -10.04 -2.81 0.23
N TYR A 57 -8.71 -2.80 0.21
CA TYR A 57 -7.96 -2.34 -0.97
C TYR A 57 -8.20 -3.25 -2.18
N PHE A 58 -8.19 -4.57 -1.99
CA PHE A 58 -8.49 -5.55 -3.04
C PHE A 58 -9.94 -5.44 -3.52
N GLU A 59 -10.91 -5.42 -2.61
CA GLU A 59 -12.33 -5.30 -2.93
C GLU A 59 -12.62 -4.03 -3.73
N SER A 60 -12.03 -2.90 -3.33
CA SER A 60 -12.21 -1.62 -4.03
C SER A 60 -11.60 -1.59 -5.45
N CYS A 61 -10.71 -2.54 -5.76
CA CYS A 61 -10.14 -2.77 -7.08
C CYS A 61 -10.84 -3.92 -7.83
N ARG A 62 -11.97 -4.43 -7.31
CA ARG A 62 -12.78 -5.53 -7.88
C ARG A 62 -12.09 -6.90 -7.87
N TYR A 63 -11.24 -7.14 -6.88
CA TYR A 63 -10.72 -8.47 -6.60
C TYR A 63 -11.48 -9.07 -5.42
N ASP A 64 -11.90 -10.32 -5.55
CA ASP A 64 -12.43 -11.07 -4.42
C ASP A 64 -11.29 -11.31 -3.42
N ALA A 65 -11.47 -10.79 -2.20
CA ALA A 65 -10.52 -10.96 -1.11
C ALA A 65 -10.90 -12.20 -0.31
N ASP A 66 -10.73 -13.39 -0.91
CA ASP A 66 -10.90 -14.69 -0.24
C ASP A 66 -9.91 -14.88 0.92
#